data_AF-A0A4Z1J9U3-F1
#
_entry.id   AF-A0A4Z1J9U3-F1
#
_cell.length_a   1.000
_cell.length_b   1.000
_cell.length_c   1.000
_cell.angle_alpha   90.00
_cell.angle_beta   90.00
_cell.angle_gamma   90.00
#
_symmetry.space_group_name_H-M   'P 1'
#
loop_
_entity.id
_entity.type
_entity.pdbx_description
1 polymer ?
#
loop_
_entity_poly.entity_id
_entity_poly.type
_entity_poly.pdbx_seq_one_letter_code
_entity_poly.pdbx_strand_id
1 'polypeptide(L)'
;MDHEKPEAVIPPQIFEFDIDQTRSRTSPDAEPNHPEDRRERRGEREHLVNGTLTTIGNGLFLGSGRSLAGAGPGGAVMAYIIMGTVVSSVISCLGEMTALMPVNAPVVEFPRRFLDRGVGFAVGWMYWFAWAVTAAEELVAVSGTLGFHYDDGRTFLAWTIGESVDPAVWIGLFLIIVTAINMFPVKYFGELEYAFGCIKIIFITMVIVLMLILDTKQLQMLIIHHPQTLNIGVIHGDFSTTPTPFEMKKETCSEKLKAPLAHSLGCGMSNHDLQRLSIADHLYRTTIINVIFSYTGMDIVAATAAESKSLANAESMKMAARKISIRIVTLYTMAMITASFIVPYTHPFINGKGQSVGAHSIFVIAVVEAGLPALAHFFNAIFAFASFTCAINSMYVASRVLHTLALQDQAGPEFIARRLRQTRSGVPIRAVLVTAAMALVAFMGRTGTTAIRLSELASNCTSSILIVYATICATYLGFFRTLEDTKLYGNASERQAAHYDRDHPRYPYKSHGQWLKGFYGMAACIILVTFNGVSAFLERPFDVRRFIASYVSIPVFILLIIGYKINKHGLKIRNWGPERSNDLRNTIQAASEKRKGRLEFPDEGISMENFKTWAHWMWVWTR
;
A
#
# COMPACT_ATOMS: atom_id res chain seq x y z
N MET A 1 -14.57 -46.45 -36.10
CA MET A 1 -13.36 -46.08 -36.86
C MET A 1 -13.33 -44.57 -36.91
N ASP A 2 -12.25 -44.03 -36.35
CA ASP A 2 -11.66 -42.70 -36.53
C ASP A 2 -12.43 -41.47 -36.04
N HIS A 3 -12.22 -41.15 -34.76
CA HIS A 3 -12.32 -39.79 -34.23
C HIS A 3 -10.97 -39.10 -34.38
N GLU A 4 -10.89 -38.09 -35.25
CA GLU A 4 -9.77 -37.16 -35.33
C GLU A 4 -9.61 -36.40 -34.00
N LYS A 5 -8.41 -36.49 -33.42
CA LYS A 5 -7.98 -35.69 -32.28
C LYS A 5 -7.72 -34.25 -32.73
N PRO A 6 -8.18 -33.22 -32.01
CA PRO A 6 -7.72 -31.85 -32.25
C PRO A 6 -6.25 -31.70 -31.82
N GLU A 7 -5.42 -31.16 -32.71
CA GLU A 7 -4.01 -30.85 -32.48
C GLU A 7 -3.84 -29.96 -31.24
N ALA A 8 -2.95 -30.38 -30.35
CA ALA A 8 -2.58 -29.63 -29.16
C ALA A 8 -1.77 -28.40 -29.56
N VAL A 9 -2.36 -27.21 -29.41
CA VAL A 9 -1.65 -25.94 -29.45
C VAL A 9 -0.66 -25.90 -28.28
N ILE A 10 0.62 -26.06 -28.59
CA ILE A 10 1.74 -25.94 -27.66
C ILE A 10 1.76 -24.48 -27.14
N PRO A 11 1.64 -24.23 -25.83
CA PRO A 11 1.81 -22.88 -25.29
C PRO A 11 3.26 -22.41 -25.47
N PRO A 12 3.52 -21.12 -25.73
CA PRO A 12 4.88 -20.60 -25.80
C PRO A 12 5.58 -20.82 -24.44
N GLN A 13 6.81 -21.34 -24.50
CA GLN A 13 7.67 -21.65 -23.36
C GLN A 13 7.69 -20.48 -22.36
N ILE A 14 6.89 -20.64 -21.32
CA ILE A 14 7.01 -19.92 -20.05
C ILE A 14 8.38 -20.33 -19.51
N PHE A 15 9.19 -19.36 -19.06
CA PHE A 15 10.50 -19.55 -18.44
C PHE A 15 10.53 -20.84 -17.58
N GLU A 16 10.99 -21.94 -18.19
CA GLU A 16 11.65 -23.00 -17.48
C GLU A 16 12.94 -22.34 -17.01
N PHE A 17 12.96 -21.96 -15.73
CA PHE A 17 14.22 -21.84 -15.06
C PHE A 17 14.78 -23.26 -15.05
N ASP A 18 15.62 -23.57 -16.04
CA ASP A 18 16.28 -24.84 -16.20
C ASP A 18 17.27 -25.01 -15.03
N ILE A 19 16.76 -25.51 -13.91
CA ILE A 19 17.53 -25.79 -12.69
C ILE A 19 18.60 -26.86 -12.99
N ASP A 20 18.41 -27.68 -14.04
CA ASP A 20 19.33 -28.75 -14.40
C ASP A 20 20.55 -28.27 -15.21
N GLN A 21 20.48 -27.18 -15.98
CA GLN A 21 21.68 -26.63 -16.63
C GLN A 21 22.69 -26.05 -15.63
N THR A 22 22.24 -25.51 -14.49
CA THR A 22 23.14 -25.10 -13.39
C THR A 22 23.76 -26.27 -12.63
N ARG A 23 23.18 -27.48 -12.68
CA ARG A 23 23.80 -28.68 -12.10
C ARG A 23 24.97 -29.22 -12.93
N SER A 24 25.00 -28.95 -14.24
CA SER A 24 26.04 -29.48 -15.13
C SER A 24 27.39 -28.74 -15.08
N ARG A 25 27.46 -27.54 -14.48
CA ARG A 25 28.69 -26.74 -14.37
C ARG A 25 29.22 -26.57 -12.95
N THR A 26 28.63 -27.24 -11.98
CA THR A 26 29.19 -27.36 -10.63
C THR A 26 29.39 -28.84 -10.35
N SER A 27 30.66 -29.24 -10.22
CA SER A 27 31.05 -30.52 -9.62
C SER A 27 30.24 -30.74 -8.33
N PRO A 28 29.74 -31.95 -8.04
CA PRO A 28 28.85 -32.20 -6.89
C PRO A 28 29.46 -31.91 -5.50
N ASP A 29 30.76 -31.59 -5.42
CA ASP A 29 31.52 -31.52 -4.16
C ASP A 29 32.05 -30.12 -3.78
N ALA A 30 31.60 -29.05 -4.45
CA ALA A 30 32.00 -27.70 -4.06
C ALA A 30 31.03 -27.10 -3.03
N GLU A 31 31.13 -27.53 -1.76
CA GLU A 31 30.60 -26.72 -0.66
C GLU A 31 31.29 -25.34 -0.67
N PRO A 32 30.54 -24.24 -0.45
CA PRO A 32 31.15 -22.92 -0.37
C PRO A 32 31.99 -22.83 0.91
N ASN A 33 33.30 -22.93 0.75
CA ASN A 33 34.30 -23.11 1.81
C ASN A 33 34.69 -21.85 2.60
N HIS A 34 33.91 -20.76 2.54
CA HIS A 34 34.14 -19.61 3.43
C HIS A 34 32.85 -19.17 4.15
N PRO A 35 32.84 -19.15 5.50
CA PRO A 35 31.69 -18.68 6.28
C PRO A 35 31.38 -17.20 6.06
N GLU A 36 32.33 -16.40 5.57
CA GLU A 36 32.15 -14.99 5.21
C GLU A 36 31.33 -14.82 3.94
N ASP A 37 31.59 -15.62 2.91
CA ASP A 37 30.88 -15.58 1.62
C ASP A 37 29.41 -16.04 1.79
N ARG A 38 29.13 -16.94 2.75
CA ARG A 38 27.75 -17.25 3.20
C ARG A 38 27.11 -16.10 3.98
N ARG A 39 27.86 -15.32 4.75
CA ARG A 39 27.35 -14.20 5.56
C ARG A 39 27.06 -12.96 4.70
N GLU A 40 27.95 -12.63 3.77
CA GLU A 40 27.77 -11.50 2.83
C GLU A 40 26.57 -11.75 1.91
N ARG A 41 26.50 -12.93 1.28
CA ARG A 41 25.35 -13.31 0.47
C ARG A 41 24.07 -13.41 1.28
N ARG A 42 24.14 -13.70 2.59
CA ARG A 42 22.97 -13.72 3.50
C ARG A 42 22.51 -12.31 3.88
N GLY A 43 23.45 -11.37 4.06
CA GLY A 43 23.15 -9.95 4.24
C GLY A 43 22.41 -9.37 3.03
N GLU A 44 22.97 -9.52 1.82
CA GLU A 44 22.33 -9.07 0.56
C GLU A 44 20.90 -9.64 0.40
N ARG A 45 20.66 -10.88 0.84
CA ARG A 45 19.37 -11.60 0.73
C ARG A 45 18.33 -11.16 1.76
N GLU A 46 18.74 -10.83 2.99
CA GLU A 46 17.85 -10.29 4.03
C GLU A 46 17.53 -8.81 3.75
N HIS A 47 18.44 -8.07 3.09
CA HIS A 47 18.26 -6.66 2.75
C HIS A 47 17.18 -6.42 1.69
N LEU A 48 17.13 -7.24 0.63
CA LEU A 48 16.15 -7.07 -0.45
C LEU A 48 14.69 -7.23 0.03
N VAL A 49 14.44 -8.21 0.90
CA VAL A 49 13.10 -8.49 1.45
C VAL A 49 12.70 -7.44 2.50
N ASN A 50 13.66 -6.96 3.29
CA ASN A 50 13.46 -5.83 4.21
C ASN A 50 13.32 -4.48 3.50
N GLY A 51 13.70 -4.38 2.23
CA GLY A 51 13.63 -3.16 1.40
C GLY A 51 12.21 -2.68 1.10
N THR A 52 11.19 -3.53 1.22
CA THR A 52 9.80 -3.16 0.85
C THR A 52 9.08 -2.25 1.87
N LEU A 53 9.81 -1.73 2.87
CA LEU A 53 9.32 -0.68 3.78
C LEU A 53 9.39 0.72 3.14
N THR A 54 9.79 0.80 1.88
CA THR A 54 9.88 2.01 1.05
C THR A 54 8.54 2.66 0.70
N THR A 55 7.41 1.96 0.90
CA THR A 55 6.06 2.53 0.73
C THR A 55 5.58 3.38 1.90
N ILE A 56 6.40 3.55 2.94
CA ILE A 56 6.21 4.65 3.89
C ILE A 56 6.38 5.97 3.15
N GLY A 57 5.28 6.69 2.97
CA GLY A 57 5.20 7.72 1.95
C GLY A 57 4.33 8.91 2.28
N ASN A 58 4.24 9.76 1.26
CA ASN A 58 3.48 11.01 1.15
C ASN A 58 2.12 10.99 1.90
N GLY A 59 1.35 9.91 1.82
CA GLY A 59 0.06 9.80 2.52
C GLY A 59 0.14 10.04 4.03
N LEU A 60 1.12 9.47 4.74
CA LEU A 60 1.28 9.71 6.18
C LEU A 60 1.81 11.11 6.45
N PHE A 61 2.88 11.53 5.76
CA PHE A 61 3.56 12.77 6.10
C PHE A 61 2.82 14.03 5.66
N LEU A 62 2.29 14.03 4.43
CA LEU A 62 1.60 15.18 3.84
C LEU A 62 0.07 15.06 3.96
N GLY A 63 -0.47 13.84 4.06
CA GLY A 63 -1.91 13.60 4.21
C GLY A 63 -2.44 13.62 5.65
N SER A 64 -1.58 13.43 6.66
CA SER A 64 -1.98 13.37 8.08
C SER A 64 -2.72 14.60 8.57
N GLY A 65 -2.37 15.80 8.11
CA GLY A 65 -3.10 17.02 8.49
C GLY A 65 -4.54 17.06 8.00
N ARG A 66 -4.81 16.57 6.79
CA ARG A 66 -6.18 16.42 6.29
C ARG A 66 -6.96 15.37 7.08
N SER A 67 -6.29 14.29 7.47
CA SER A 67 -6.90 13.26 8.31
C SER A 67 -7.26 13.79 9.70
N LEU A 68 -6.38 14.59 10.31
CA LEU A 68 -6.62 15.22 11.61
C LEU A 68 -7.72 16.28 11.54
N ALA A 69 -7.69 17.15 10.52
CA ALA A 69 -8.70 18.18 10.30
C ALA A 69 -10.10 17.59 10.06
N GLY A 70 -10.19 16.51 9.29
CA GLY A 70 -11.47 15.89 8.93
C GLY A 70 -12.10 15.07 10.06
N ALA A 71 -11.32 14.24 10.74
CA ALA A 71 -11.83 13.27 11.72
C ALA A 71 -11.58 13.64 13.19
N GLY A 72 -10.81 14.70 13.46
CA GLY A 72 -10.30 14.98 14.79
C GLY A 72 -9.26 13.95 15.25
N PRO A 73 -8.65 14.15 16.43
CA PRO A 73 -7.55 13.32 16.91
C PRO A 73 -7.96 11.85 17.14
N GLY A 74 -9.10 11.62 17.81
CA GLY A 74 -9.59 10.26 18.07
C GLY A 74 -10.02 9.52 16.80
N GLY A 75 -10.74 10.20 15.91
CA GLY A 75 -11.22 9.62 14.66
C GLY A 75 -10.07 9.30 13.68
N ALA A 76 -9.07 10.18 13.59
CA ALA A 76 -7.90 9.94 12.75
C ALA A 76 -7.12 8.71 13.22
N VAL A 77 -6.80 8.60 14.52
CA VAL A 77 -6.10 7.42 15.07
C VAL A 77 -6.88 6.14 14.83
N MET A 78 -8.19 6.14 15.08
CA MET A 78 -9.05 4.98 14.84
C MET A 78 -9.06 4.57 13.36
N ALA A 79 -9.10 5.53 12.44
CA ALA A 79 -9.05 5.26 11.00
C ALA A 79 -7.73 4.57 10.59
N TYR A 80 -6.58 5.01 11.12
CA TYR A 80 -5.29 4.37 10.86
C TYR A 80 -5.24 2.93 11.43
N ILE A 81 -5.77 2.69 12.63
CA ILE A 81 -5.84 1.35 13.22
C ILE A 81 -6.71 0.41 12.37
N ILE A 82 -7.94 0.84 12.02
CA ILE A 82 -8.89 0.05 11.23
C ILE A 82 -8.31 -0.26 9.85
N MET A 83 -7.75 0.74 9.16
CA MET A 83 -7.14 0.50 7.85
C MET A 83 -5.93 -0.44 7.97
N GLY A 84 -5.14 -0.27 9.03
CA GLY A 84 -4.03 -1.15 9.35
C GLY A 84 -4.43 -2.62 9.50
N THR A 85 -5.56 -2.92 10.15
CA THR A 85 -6.06 -4.30 10.28
C THR A 85 -6.55 -4.87 8.96
N VAL A 86 -7.24 -4.07 8.13
CA VAL A 86 -7.68 -4.48 6.79
C VAL A 86 -6.47 -4.86 5.93
N VAL A 87 -5.47 -3.99 5.86
CA VAL A 87 -4.27 -4.17 5.04
C VAL A 87 -3.42 -5.34 5.55
N SER A 88 -3.30 -5.51 6.86
CA SER A 88 -2.64 -6.67 7.46
C SER A 88 -3.31 -8.00 7.06
N SER A 89 -4.64 -8.00 6.88
CA SER A 89 -5.36 -9.19 6.40
C SER A 89 -5.02 -9.49 4.93
N VAL A 90 -4.98 -8.47 4.07
CA VAL A 90 -4.64 -8.59 2.64
C VAL A 90 -3.22 -9.11 2.47
N ILE A 91 -2.24 -8.51 3.15
CA ILE A 91 -0.82 -8.91 3.08
C ILE A 91 -0.63 -10.34 3.63
N SER A 92 -1.36 -10.70 4.69
CA SER A 92 -1.32 -12.07 5.21
C SER A 92 -1.81 -13.08 4.17
N CYS A 93 -2.91 -12.80 3.48
CA CYS A 93 -3.44 -13.65 2.42
C CYS A 93 -2.47 -13.74 1.24
N LEU A 94 -1.98 -12.60 0.76
CA LEU A 94 -1.03 -12.53 -0.34
C LEU A 94 0.29 -13.24 -0.01
N GLY A 95 0.82 -13.01 1.19
CA GLY A 95 2.06 -13.60 1.69
C GLY A 95 2.01 -15.11 1.82
N GLU A 96 0.88 -15.69 2.23
CA GLU A 96 0.71 -17.16 2.28
C GLU A 96 0.68 -17.77 0.87
N MET A 97 0.00 -17.13 -0.08
CA MET A 97 0.00 -17.58 -1.47
C MET A 97 1.40 -17.47 -2.12
N THR A 98 2.10 -16.35 -1.93
CA THR A 98 3.45 -16.15 -2.50
C THR A 98 4.52 -17.00 -1.84
N ALA A 99 4.39 -17.30 -0.54
CA ALA A 99 5.31 -18.18 0.16
C ALA A 99 5.20 -19.63 -0.35
N LEU A 100 3.99 -20.06 -0.70
CA LEU A 100 3.77 -21.39 -1.26
C LEU A 100 4.13 -21.44 -2.75
N MET A 101 3.68 -20.45 -3.53
CA MET A 101 3.85 -20.39 -4.98
C MET A 101 4.43 -19.04 -5.40
N PRO A 102 5.76 -18.90 -5.45
CA PRO A 102 6.37 -17.67 -5.92
C PRO A 102 6.16 -17.53 -7.43
N VAL A 103 5.45 -16.48 -7.81
CA VAL A 103 5.13 -16.15 -9.20
C VAL A 103 5.43 -14.67 -9.46
N ASN A 104 5.84 -14.34 -10.68
CA ASN A 104 6.02 -12.95 -11.09
C ASN A 104 4.65 -12.23 -11.12
N ALA A 105 4.60 -11.02 -10.58
CA ALA A 105 3.36 -10.22 -10.43
C ALA A 105 2.18 -11.01 -9.79
N PRO A 106 2.31 -11.42 -8.52
CA PRO A 106 1.34 -12.30 -7.85
C PRO A 106 -0.07 -11.72 -7.78
N VAL A 107 -0.19 -10.39 -7.75
CA VAL A 107 -1.46 -9.66 -7.75
C VAL A 107 -2.28 -9.92 -9.02
N VAL A 108 -1.64 -10.22 -10.15
CA VAL A 108 -2.31 -10.51 -11.43
C VAL A 108 -2.47 -12.03 -11.64
N GLU A 109 -1.43 -12.78 -11.31
CA GLU A 109 -1.37 -14.22 -11.60
C GLU A 109 -2.28 -15.05 -10.70
N PHE A 110 -2.41 -14.72 -9.41
CA PHE A 110 -3.28 -15.51 -8.53
C PHE A 110 -4.78 -15.38 -8.86
N PRO A 111 -5.34 -14.18 -9.09
CA PRO A 111 -6.75 -14.07 -9.51
C PRO A 111 -7.03 -14.79 -10.82
N ARG A 112 -6.06 -14.75 -11.77
CA ARG A 112 -6.12 -15.50 -13.03
C ARG A 112 -6.21 -17.02 -12.82
N ARG A 113 -5.54 -17.56 -11.80
CA ARG A 113 -5.52 -19.00 -11.49
C ARG A 113 -6.73 -19.49 -10.71
N PHE A 114 -7.15 -18.78 -9.66
CA PHE A 114 -8.13 -19.27 -8.68
C PHE A 114 -9.54 -18.67 -8.82
N LEU A 115 -9.69 -17.51 -9.48
CA LEU A 115 -11.00 -16.89 -9.70
C LEU A 115 -11.47 -17.06 -11.14
N ASP A 116 -10.82 -16.35 -12.07
CA ASP A 116 -11.14 -16.36 -13.50
C ASP A 116 -10.03 -15.63 -14.28
N ARG A 117 -9.72 -16.09 -15.50
CA ARG A 117 -8.73 -15.41 -16.35
C ARG A 117 -9.10 -13.96 -16.69
N GLY A 118 -10.38 -13.64 -16.81
CA GLY A 118 -10.88 -12.28 -17.05
C GLY A 118 -10.75 -11.38 -15.82
N VAL A 119 -10.91 -11.94 -14.61
CA VAL A 119 -10.63 -11.20 -13.37
C VAL A 119 -9.14 -10.86 -13.28
N GLY A 120 -8.25 -11.80 -13.58
CA GLY A 120 -6.81 -11.54 -13.66
C GLY A 120 -6.45 -10.43 -14.66
N PHE A 121 -7.06 -10.45 -15.85
CA PHE A 121 -6.91 -9.40 -16.87
C PHE A 121 -7.36 -8.02 -16.35
N ALA A 122 -8.55 -7.94 -15.75
CA ALA A 122 -9.10 -6.69 -15.23
C ALA A 122 -8.26 -6.13 -14.08
N VAL A 123 -7.86 -6.99 -13.13
CA VAL A 123 -6.95 -6.64 -12.04
C VAL A 123 -5.63 -6.09 -12.60
N GLY A 124 -5.03 -6.76 -13.59
CA GLY A 124 -3.77 -6.32 -14.16
C GLY A 124 -3.83 -4.92 -14.78
N TRP A 125 -4.86 -4.61 -15.58
CA TRP A 125 -5.01 -3.29 -16.20
C TRP A 125 -5.35 -2.20 -15.19
N MET A 126 -6.24 -2.48 -14.23
CA MET A 126 -6.56 -1.53 -13.16
C MET A 126 -5.36 -1.25 -12.26
N TYR A 127 -4.60 -2.30 -11.91
CA TYR A 127 -3.43 -2.19 -11.06
C TYR A 127 -2.28 -1.45 -11.77
N TRP A 128 -2.05 -1.71 -13.06
CA TRP A 128 -1.11 -0.94 -13.87
C TRP A 128 -1.49 0.54 -13.92
N PHE A 129 -2.75 0.85 -14.24
CA PHE A 129 -3.24 2.22 -14.34
C PHE A 129 -3.13 2.95 -13.01
N ALA A 130 -3.56 2.31 -11.92
CA ALA A 130 -3.48 2.89 -10.58
C ALA A 130 -2.04 3.27 -10.21
N TRP A 131 -1.09 2.35 -10.36
CA TRP A 131 0.31 2.63 -10.04
C TRP A 131 0.98 3.63 -11.00
N ALA A 132 0.58 3.68 -12.27
CA ALA A 132 1.09 4.67 -13.21
C ALA A 132 0.61 6.09 -12.85
N VAL A 133 -0.65 6.25 -12.44
CA VAL A 133 -1.20 7.53 -11.97
C VAL A 133 -0.64 7.90 -10.60
N THR A 134 -0.49 6.96 -9.68
CA THR A 134 0.15 7.21 -8.37
C THR A 134 1.60 7.68 -8.56
N ALA A 135 2.35 7.10 -9.50
CA ALA A 135 3.68 7.63 -9.84
C ALA A 135 3.63 9.10 -10.29
N ALA A 136 2.61 9.48 -11.06
CA ALA A 136 2.40 10.86 -11.49
C ALA A 136 2.04 11.80 -10.31
N GLU A 137 1.17 11.35 -9.41
CA GLU A 137 0.81 12.09 -8.20
C GLU A 137 2.01 12.31 -7.28
N GLU A 138 2.85 11.29 -7.10
CA GLU A 138 4.05 11.40 -6.27
C GLU A 138 5.07 12.41 -6.84
N LEU A 139 5.19 12.50 -8.17
CA LEU A 139 6.01 13.55 -8.82
C LEU A 139 5.46 14.96 -8.54
N VAL A 140 4.14 15.12 -8.54
CA VAL A 140 3.47 16.38 -8.18
C VAL A 140 3.67 16.70 -6.70
N ALA A 141 3.63 15.69 -5.83
CA ALA A 141 3.90 15.86 -4.41
C ALA A 141 5.35 16.29 -4.15
N VAL A 142 6.34 15.70 -4.84
CA VAL A 142 7.74 16.15 -4.79
C VAL A 142 7.84 17.63 -5.19
N SER A 143 7.24 18.00 -6.31
CA SER A 143 7.25 19.39 -6.77
C SER A 143 6.57 20.35 -5.79
N GLY A 144 5.43 19.98 -5.23
CA GLY A 144 4.70 20.79 -4.25
C GLY A 144 5.41 20.90 -2.90
N THR A 145 6.23 19.91 -2.56
CA THR A 145 7.08 19.94 -1.35
C THR A 145 8.33 20.79 -1.58
N LEU A 146 8.85 20.86 -2.80
CA LEU A 146 9.97 21.75 -3.15
C LEU A 146 9.56 23.22 -3.12
N GLY A 147 8.34 23.55 -3.53
CA GLY A 147 7.70 24.86 -3.31
C GLY A 147 7.30 25.11 -1.85
N PHE A 148 8.19 24.83 -0.91
CA PHE A 148 7.92 24.97 0.52
C PHE A 148 7.81 26.43 0.90
N HIS A 149 6.64 26.76 1.46
CA HIS A 149 6.30 28.06 2.00
C HIS A 149 5.49 27.87 3.27
N TYR A 150 5.90 28.52 4.35
CA TYR A 150 5.21 28.57 5.63
C TYR A 150 5.28 30.00 6.16
N ASP A 151 4.11 30.62 6.31
CA ASP A 151 3.99 31.96 6.88
C ASP A 151 2.80 32.02 7.84
N ASP A 152 3.10 32.16 9.14
CA ASP A 152 2.12 32.35 10.22
C ASP A 152 2.14 33.78 10.79
N GLY A 153 2.79 34.73 10.08
CA GLY A 153 3.01 36.10 10.56
C GLY A 153 4.04 36.23 11.69
N ARG A 154 4.50 35.11 12.27
CA ARG A 154 5.56 35.04 13.29
C ARG A 154 6.84 34.39 12.77
N THR A 155 6.68 33.31 12.02
CA THR A 155 7.78 32.51 11.47
C THR A 155 7.61 32.44 9.97
N PHE A 156 8.66 32.84 9.25
CA PHE A 156 8.71 32.79 7.80
C PHE A 156 9.73 31.75 7.35
N LEU A 157 9.28 30.69 6.68
CA LEU A 157 10.12 29.64 6.13
C LEU A 157 9.78 29.45 4.66
N ALA A 158 10.77 29.66 3.80
CA ALA A 158 10.59 29.54 2.36
C ALA A 158 11.82 28.92 1.72
N TRP A 159 11.61 28.12 0.67
CA TRP A 159 12.68 27.68 -0.23
C TRP A 159 12.63 28.51 -1.50
N THR A 160 13.46 29.56 -1.56
CA THR A 160 13.48 30.54 -2.67
C THR A 160 13.65 29.89 -4.05
N ILE A 161 14.48 28.85 -4.14
CA ILE A 161 14.70 28.08 -5.37
C ILE A 161 13.44 27.29 -5.77
N GLY A 162 12.69 26.80 -4.78
CA GLY A 162 11.45 26.05 -5.01
C GLY A 162 10.28 26.94 -5.45
N GLU A 163 10.17 28.15 -4.91
CA GLU A 163 9.10 29.10 -5.25
C GLU A 163 9.31 29.81 -6.59
N SER A 164 10.56 30.11 -6.93
CA SER A 164 10.91 30.84 -8.16
C SER A 164 10.85 29.99 -9.43
N VAL A 165 10.95 28.67 -9.28
CA VAL A 165 10.98 27.73 -10.40
C VAL A 165 9.59 27.13 -10.59
N ASP A 166 9.14 27.11 -11.85
CA ASP A 166 7.85 26.54 -12.21
C ASP A 166 7.75 25.04 -11.83
N PRO A 167 6.66 24.60 -11.18
CA PRO A 167 6.44 23.19 -10.83
C PRO A 167 6.67 22.19 -11.97
N ALA A 168 6.42 22.58 -13.22
CA ALA A 168 6.65 21.73 -14.39
C ALA A 168 8.12 21.31 -14.54
N VAL A 169 9.06 22.20 -14.20
CA VAL A 169 10.49 21.91 -14.31
C VAL A 169 10.88 20.81 -13.32
N TRP A 170 10.37 20.89 -12.10
CA TRP A 170 10.58 19.86 -11.08
C TRP A 170 9.96 18.53 -11.49
N ILE A 171 8.71 18.53 -11.94
CA ILE A 171 8.03 17.31 -12.42
C ILE A 171 8.85 16.65 -13.54
N GLY A 172 9.29 17.42 -14.54
CA GLY A 172 10.09 16.91 -15.66
C GLY A 172 11.44 16.35 -15.20
N LEU A 173 12.15 17.08 -14.34
CA LEU A 173 13.44 16.65 -13.78
C LEU A 173 13.32 15.32 -13.04
N PHE A 174 12.38 15.22 -12.09
CA PHE A 174 12.19 14.02 -11.30
C PHE A 174 11.64 12.87 -12.14
N LEU A 175 10.79 13.11 -13.13
CA LEU A 175 10.33 12.06 -14.06
C LEU A 175 11.50 11.43 -14.82
N ILE A 176 12.44 12.23 -15.31
CA ILE A 176 13.64 11.74 -16.01
C ILE A 176 14.49 10.89 -15.05
N ILE A 177 14.73 11.37 -13.83
CA ILE A 177 15.53 10.66 -12.83
C ILE A 177 14.86 9.33 -12.43
N VAL A 178 13.56 9.37 -12.11
CA VAL A 178 12.76 8.19 -11.75
C VAL A 178 12.79 7.17 -12.89
N THR A 179 12.73 7.62 -14.14
CA THR A 179 12.80 6.78 -15.35
C THR A 179 14.17 6.15 -15.52
N ALA A 180 15.24 6.93 -15.34
CA ALA A 180 16.61 6.43 -15.41
C ALA A 180 16.90 5.36 -14.34
N ILE A 181 16.49 5.60 -13.08
CA ILE A 181 16.67 4.64 -11.99
C ILE A 181 15.93 3.32 -12.28
N ASN A 182 14.72 3.40 -12.82
CA ASN A 182 13.95 2.21 -13.17
C ASN A 182 14.49 1.42 -14.37
N MET A 183 15.47 1.97 -15.12
CA MET A 183 16.20 1.25 -16.17
C MET A 183 17.43 0.51 -15.63
N PHE A 184 17.85 0.74 -14.39
CA PHE A 184 18.96 0.00 -13.79
C PHE A 184 18.60 -1.47 -13.54
N PRO A 185 19.59 -2.38 -13.62
CA PRO A 185 19.39 -3.79 -13.27
C PRO A 185 18.81 -3.96 -11.87
N VAL A 186 17.95 -4.97 -11.70
CA VAL A 186 17.19 -5.25 -10.46
C VAL A 186 18.09 -5.33 -9.23
N LYS A 187 19.35 -5.78 -9.37
CA LYS A 187 20.33 -5.82 -8.26
C LYS A 187 20.55 -4.44 -7.64
N TYR A 188 20.90 -3.45 -8.46
CA TYR A 188 21.16 -2.08 -7.99
C TYR A 188 19.89 -1.40 -7.49
N PHE A 189 18.76 -1.67 -8.16
CA PHE A 189 17.46 -1.17 -7.71
C PHE A 189 17.15 -1.64 -6.29
N GLY A 190 17.33 -2.93 -6.00
CA GLY A 190 17.07 -3.50 -4.68
C GLY A 190 17.97 -2.94 -3.57
N GLU A 191 19.25 -2.66 -3.87
CA GLU A 191 20.18 -2.02 -2.93
C GLU A 191 19.78 -0.57 -2.62
N LEU A 192 19.39 0.20 -3.65
CA LEU A 192 18.88 1.57 -3.49
C LEU A 192 17.59 1.59 -2.67
N GLU A 193 16.67 0.69 -2.98
CA GLU A 193 15.39 0.57 -2.28
C GLU A 193 15.62 0.27 -0.78
N TYR A 194 16.53 -0.66 -0.47
CA TYR A 194 16.90 -0.96 0.91
C TYR A 194 17.45 0.28 1.63
N ALA A 195 18.39 1.02 1.02
CA ALA A 195 18.97 2.22 1.60
C ALA A 195 17.90 3.31 1.84
N PHE A 196 17.01 3.53 0.88
CA PHE A 196 15.91 4.48 0.98
C PHE A 196 14.91 4.09 2.08
N GLY A 197 14.59 2.80 2.20
CA GLY A 197 13.73 2.27 3.25
C GLY A 197 14.32 2.49 4.65
N CYS A 198 15.62 2.26 4.83
CA CYS A 198 16.31 2.50 6.10
C CYS A 198 16.21 3.96 6.54
N ILE A 199 16.46 4.91 5.63
CA ILE A 199 16.36 6.35 5.92
C ILE A 199 14.95 6.71 6.39
N LYS A 200 13.91 6.21 5.71
CA LYS A 200 12.52 6.50 6.06
C LYS A 200 12.12 5.91 7.41
N ILE A 201 12.55 4.69 7.73
CA ILE A 201 12.26 4.06 9.02
C ILE A 201 12.95 4.82 10.16
N ILE A 202 14.20 5.23 9.98
CA ILE A 202 14.92 6.05 10.98
C ILE A 202 14.22 7.39 11.15
N PHE A 203 13.74 7.98 10.05
CA PHE A 203 13.05 9.26 10.11
C PHE A 203 11.70 9.16 10.84
N ILE A 204 10.84 8.18 10.53
CA ILE A 204 9.54 8.04 11.20
C ILE A 204 9.71 7.75 12.70
N THR A 205 10.71 6.95 13.08
CA THR A 205 11.01 6.72 14.51
C THR A 205 11.53 7.98 15.18
N MET A 206 12.39 8.75 14.51
CA MET A 206 12.86 10.05 14.99
C MET A 206 11.70 11.04 15.18
N VAL A 207 10.76 11.10 14.23
CA VAL A 207 9.56 11.93 14.33
C VAL A 207 8.71 11.52 15.54
N ILE A 208 8.43 10.22 15.72
CA ILE A 208 7.65 9.73 16.87
C ILE A 208 8.30 10.12 18.20
N VAL A 209 9.62 9.90 18.34
CA VAL A 209 10.36 10.25 19.55
C VAL A 209 10.37 11.77 19.77
N LEU A 210 10.58 12.55 18.70
CA LEU A 210 10.54 14.01 18.79
C LEU A 210 9.15 14.50 19.23
N MET A 211 8.08 13.98 18.66
CA MET A 211 6.71 14.35 19.04
C MET A 211 6.49 14.06 20.54
N LEU A 212 6.91 12.89 21.02
CA LEU A 212 6.83 12.58 22.46
C LEU A 212 7.64 13.55 23.34
N ILE A 213 8.83 13.96 22.89
CA ILE A 213 9.64 14.95 23.62
C ILE A 213 8.95 16.32 23.63
N LEU A 214 8.34 16.74 22.53
CA LEU A 214 7.62 18.00 22.45
C LEU A 214 6.40 18.00 23.37
N ASP A 215 5.63 16.91 23.38
CA ASP A 215 4.47 16.72 24.25
C ASP A 215 4.86 16.82 25.75
N THR A 216 5.94 16.15 26.15
CA THR A 216 6.44 16.22 27.55
C THR A 216 6.97 17.60 27.95
N LYS A 217 7.65 18.31 27.04
CA LYS A 217 8.14 19.68 27.31
C LYS A 217 6.99 20.69 27.40
N GLN A 218 5.97 20.52 26.58
CA GLN A 218 4.76 21.34 26.62
C GLN A 218 4.02 21.14 27.95
N LEU A 219 3.95 19.88 28.42
CA LEU A 219 3.43 19.54 29.74
C LEU A 219 4.24 20.19 30.88
N GLN A 220 5.58 20.22 30.80
CA GLN A 220 6.44 20.86 31.80
C GLN A 220 6.31 22.39 31.84
N MET A 221 6.22 23.07 30.69
CA MET A 221 6.02 24.52 30.66
C MET A 221 4.67 24.91 31.29
N LEU A 222 3.63 24.09 31.10
CA LEU A 222 2.30 24.32 31.67
C LEU A 222 2.26 24.15 33.20
N ILE A 223 3.15 23.34 33.77
CA ILE A 223 3.24 23.08 35.22
C ILE A 223 4.03 24.19 35.96
N ILE A 224 4.96 24.89 35.27
CA ILE A 224 5.92 25.81 35.92
C ILE A 224 5.58 27.30 35.69
N HIS A 225 4.85 27.67 34.63
CA HIS A 225 4.51 29.07 34.34
C HIS A 225 3.03 29.30 34.00
N HIS A 226 2.44 30.36 34.56
CA HIS A 226 1.13 30.89 34.19
C HIS A 226 1.03 31.20 32.68
N PRO A 227 -0.17 31.15 32.07
CA PRO A 227 -0.38 30.74 30.70
C PRO A 227 -0.35 31.93 29.73
N GLN A 228 0.80 32.29 29.15
CA GLN A 228 0.81 33.33 28.11
C GLN A 228 1.71 33.14 26.88
N THR A 229 2.39 32.00 26.68
CA THR A 229 3.33 31.89 25.53
C THR A 229 3.18 30.69 24.61
N LEU A 230 2.27 29.76 24.88
CA LEU A 230 1.95 28.68 23.94
C LEU A 230 0.43 28.63 23.77
N ASN A 231 -0.08 29.34 22.77
CA ASN A 231 -1.49 29.28 22.38
C ASN A 231 -1.77 27.99 21.57
N ILE A 232 -1.26 26.87 22.08
CA ILE A 232 -1.46 25.52 21.57
C ILE A 232 -2.19 24.82 22.71
N GLY A 233 -3.51 24.70 22.56
CA GLY A 233 -4.38 24.15 23.58
C GLY A 233 -3.95 22.74 23.97
N VAL A 234 -3.32 22.62 25.13
CA VAL A 234 -3.11 21.34 25.82
C VAL A 234 -4.21 21.21 26.86
N ILE A 235 -4.96 20.12 26.73
CA ILE A 235 -5.86 19.50 27.72
C ILE A 235 -7.14 20.29 28.11
N HIS A 236 -7.22 21.61 27.91
CA HIS A 236 -8.40 22.40 28.34
C HIS A 236 -9.33 22.92 27.22
N GLY A 237 -8.97 22.75 25.94
CA GLY A 237 -9.92 22.93 24.83
C GLY A 237 -10.52 21.58 24.51
N ASP A 238 -11.85 21.44 24.67
CA ASP A 238 -12.64 20.22 24.53
C ASP A 238 -11.91 19.11 23.75
N PHE A 239 -11.39 18.13 24.48
CA PHE A 239 -11.03 16.81 23.96
C PHE A 239 -12.33 16.07 23.59
N SER A 240 -13.16 16.71 22.79
CA SER A 240 -14.31 16.05 22.22
C SER A 240 -13.73 15.06 21.21
N THR A 241 -13.88 13.78 21.54
CA THR A 241 -13.75 12.66 20.60
C THR A 241 -14.73 12.79 19.42
N THR A 242 -15.59 13.80 19.46
CA THR A 242 -16.51 14.25 18.43
C THR A 242 -15.91 15.49 17.75
N PRO A 243 -15.94 15.59 16.42
CA PRO A 243 -15.57 16.83 15.75
C PRO A 243 -16.53 17.92 16.24
N THR A 244 -16.03 19.04 16.78
CA THR A 244 -16.90 20.21 16.87
C THR A 244 -17.29 20.57 15.44
N PRO A 245 -18.58 20.88 15.18
CA PRO A 245 -18.98 21.25 13.85
C PRO A 245 -18.14 22.47 13.45
N PHE A 246 -17.43 22.34 12.33
CA PHE A 246 -16.90 23.50 11.61
C PHE A 246 -18.01 24.55 11.61
N GLU A 247 -17.73 25.79 12.02
CA GLU A 247 -18.70 26.87 11.94
C GLU A 247 -19.08 27.02 10.46
N MET A 248 -20.12 26.29 10.03
CA MET A 248 -20.92 26.70 8.92
C MET A 248 -21.36 28.11 9.28
N LYS A 249 -21.08 29.05 8.37
CA LYS A 249 -21.80 30.32 8.28
C LYS A 249 -23.24 30.04 8.69
N LYS A 250 -23.63 30.55 9.87
CA LYS A 250 -24.76 30.08 10.71
C LYS A 250 -26.13 30.26 10.06
N GLU A 251 -26.17 30.61 8.79
CA GLU A 251 -27.37 30.87 8.03
C GLU A 251 -27.62 29.68 7.10
N THR A 252 -28.82 29.10 7.22
CA THR A 252 -29.55 28.28 6.24
C THR A 252 -29.59 26.75 6.39
N CYS A 253 -28.65 26.04 7.04
CA CYS A 253 -28.63 24.56 6.99
C CYS A 253 -29.40 23.83 8.14
N SER A 254 -29.37 24.36 9.37
CA SER A 254 -29.92 23.68 10.56
C SER A 254 -31.45 23.51 10.54
N GLU A 255 -32.19 24.43 9.92
CA GLU A 255 -33.65 24.31 9.75
C GLU A 255 -34.03 23.44 8.54
N LYS A 256 -33.22 23.43 7.47
CA LYS A 256 -33.56 22.74 6.21
C LYS A 256 -33.35 21.22 6.24
N LEU A 257 -32.58 20.69 7.19
CA LEU A 257 -32.35 19.25 7.33
C LEU A 257 -33.36 18.55 8.28
N LYS A 258 -33.99 19.30 9.19
CA LYS A 258 -34.97 18.75 10.15
C LYS A 258 -36.31 18.38 9.51
N ALA A 259 -36.76 19.16 8.53
CA ALA A 259 -38.10 19.01 7.93
C ALA A 259 -38.29 17.77 7.03
N PRO A 260 -37.35 17.36 6.16
CA PRO A 260 -37.61 16.26 5.21
C PRO A 260 -37.37 14.85 5.76
N LEU A 261 -36.50 14.67 6.77
CA LEU A 261 -36.17 13.36 7.35
C LEU A 261 -37.13 12.92 8.46
N ALA A 262 -37.74 13.88 9.18
CA ALA A 262 -38.81 13.59 10.13
C ALA A 262 -40.08 13.05 9.45
N HIS A 263 -40.32 13.43 8.18
CA HIS A 263 -41.49 13.02 7.42
C HIS A 263 -41.34 11.63 6.76
N SER A 264 -40.12 11.11 6.55
CA SER A 264 -39.92 9.82 5.85
C SER A 264 -39.72 8.61 6.76
N LEU A 265 -39.39 8.80 8.05
CA LEU A 265 -39.02 7.70 8.95
C LEU A 265 -39.87 7.59 10.23
N GLY A 266 -40.84 8.47 10.47
CA GLY A 266 -41.82 8.33 11.56
C GLY A 266 -41.25 8.21 12.99
N CYS A 267 -39.94 8.45 13.18
CA CYS A 267 -39.24 8.28 14.45
C CYS A 267 -38.38 9.53 14.68
N GLY A 268 -38.61 10.23 15.79
CA GLY A 268 -37.79 11.38 16.19
C GLY A 268 -36.38 10.92 16.54
N MET A 269 -35.40 11.24 15.69
CA MET A 269 -34.00 11.00 16.00
C MET A 269 -33.54 11.91 17.15
N SER A 270 -32.92 11.32 18.17
CA SER A 270 -32.32 12.04 19.29
C SER A 270 -31.11 12.88 18.83
N ASN A 271 -30.79 13.97 19.53
CA ASN A 271 -29.57 14.76 19.29
C ASN A 271 -28.30 13.89 19.34
N HIS A 272 -28.30 12.79 20.12
CA HIS A 272 -27.21 11.81 20.15
C HIS A 272 -27.08 11.01 18.84
N ASP A 273 -28.19 10.67 18.18
CA ASP A 273 -28.18 9.95 16.91
C ASP A 273 -27.78 10.87 15.75
N LEU A 274 -28.20 12.15 15.81
CA LEU A 274 -27.74 13.19 14.88
C LEU A 274 -26.24 13.45 15.02
N GLN A 275 -25.71 13.41 16.24
CA GLN A 275 -24.29 13.57 16.52
C GLN A 275 -23.50 12.34 16.06
N ARG A 276 -24.03 11.11 16.23
CA ARG A 276 -23.44 9.88 15.64
C ARG A 276 -23.42 9.92 14.12
N LEU A 277 -24.48 10.43 13.48
CA LEU A 277 -24.52 10.62 12.04
C LEU A 277 -23.51 11.69 11.56
N SER A 278 -23.34 12.78 12.32
CA SER A 278 -22.37 13.84 12.05
C SER A 278 -20.91 13.41 12.26
N ILE A 279 -20.63 12.60 13.29
CA ILE A 279 -19.31 11.99 13.51
C ILE A 279 -18.99 11.01 12.39
N ALA A 280 -19.96 10.16 12.00
CA ALA A 280 -19.80 9.26 10.87
C ALA A 280 -19.60 10.03 9.57
N ASP A 281 -20.33 11.13 9.36
CA ASP A 281 -20.19 12.03 8.21
C ASP A 281 -18.80 12.72 8.15
N HIS A 282 -18.33 13.30 9.25
CA HIS A 282 -17.03 13.97 9.33
C HIS A 282 -15.83 13.01 9.25
N LEU A 283 -15.91 11.85 9.92
CA LEU A 283 -14.92 10.77 9.79
C LEU A 283 -14.80 10.32 8.32
N TYR A 284 -15.87 10.47 7.56
CA TYR A 284 -16.02 9.91 6.24
C TYR A 284 -15.66 10.87 5.09
N ARG A 285 -15.98 12.16 5.20
CA ARG A 285 -15.93 13.10 4.05
C ARG A 285 -14.56 13.22 3.37
N THR A 286 -13.44 12.94 4.06
CA THR A 286 -12.08 12.95 3.47
C THR A 286 -11.05 12.05 4.17
N THR A 287 -11.25 11.67 5.43
CA THR A 287 -10.19 11.04 6.26
C THR A 287 -9.89 9.62 5.80
N ILE A 288 -10.91 8.79 5.56
CA ILE A 288 -10.72 7.38 5.21
C ILE A 288 -9.92 7.24 3.91
N ILE A 289 -10.18 8.06 2.89
CA ILE A 289 -9.47 8.04 1.61
C ILE A 289 -7.99 8.35 1.77
N ASN A 290 -7.66 9.41 2.52
CA ASN A 290 -6.28 9.79 2.79
C ASN A 290 -5.55 8.68 3.57
N VAL A 291 -6.22 8.08 4.54
CA VAL A 291 -5.66 6.95 5.29
C VAL A 291 -5.46 5.73 4.39
N ILE A 292 -6.42 5.38 3.53
CA ILE A 292 -6.28 4.29 2.56
C ILE A 292 -5.08 4.54 1.64
N PHE A 293 -4.94 5.76 1.14
CA PHE A 293 -3.80 6.16 0.33
C PHE A 293 -2.47 5.98 1.07
N SER A 294 -2.39 6.34 2.36
CA SER A 294 -1.20 6.10 3.19
C SER A 294 -0.79 4.63 3.28
N TYR A 295 -1.75 3.70 3.25
CA TYR A 295 -1.51 2.25 3.32
C TYR A 295 -1.39 1.57 1.95
N THR A 296 -1.43 2.34 0.86
CA THR A 296 -1.23 1.80 -0.49
C THR A 296 0.23 1.39 -0.70
N GLY A 297 0.48 0.27 -1.38
CA GLY A 297 1.84 -0.20 -1.69
C GLY A 297 2.43 -1.22 -0.72
N MET A 298 1.63 -1.70 0.21
CA MET A 298 2.06 -2.76 1.11
C MET A 298 2.18 -4.13 0.44
N ASP A 299 1.49 -4.30 -0.68
CA ASP A 299 1.49 -5.47 -1.54
C ASP A 299 2.73 -5.54 -2.47
N ILE A 300 3.50 -4.46 -2.57
CA ILE A 300 4.76 -4.42 -3.34
C ILE A 300 5.74 -5.49 -2.85
N VAL A 301 5.70 -5.87 -1.57
CA VAL A 301 6.57 -6.91 -0.99
C VAL A 301 6.40 -8.24 -1.70
N ALA A 302 5.18 -8.53 -2.16
CA ALA A 302 4.91 -9.75 -2.88
C ALA A 302 5.53 -9.73 -4.28
N ALA A 303 5.55 -8.56 -4.93
CA ALA A 303 6.14 -8.38 -6.25
C ALA A 303 7.68 -8.39 -6.20
N THR A 304 8.28 -7.65 -5.27
CA THR A 304 9.75 -7.61 -5.08
C THR A 304 10.28 -8.95 -4.60
N ALA A 305 9.52 -9.65 -3.76
CA ALA A 305 9.92 -10.96 -3.32
C ALA A 305 10.03 -11.91 -4.49
N ALA A 306 9.08 -11.94 -5.44
CA ALA A 306 9.10 -12.85 -6.59
C ALA A 306 10.40 -12.78 -7.41
N GLU A 307 11.07 -11.62 -7.40
CA GLU A 307 12.34 -11.38 -8.10
C GLU A 307 13.57 -11.66 -7.23
N SER A 308 13.39 -11.88 -5.93
CA SER A 308 14.46 -12.24 -5.00
C SER A 308 14.86 -13.71 -5.16
N LYS A 309 16.15 -13.94 -5.48
CA LYS A 309 16.73 -15.30 -5.50
C LYS A 309 16.66 -16.01 -4.13
N SER A 310 16.40 -15.30 -3.04
CA SER A 310 16.28 -15.86 -1.67
C SER A 310 14.95 -16.55 -1.40
N LEU A 311 13.95 -16.42 -2.27
CA LEU A 311 12.62 -17.02 -2.09
C LEU A 311 12.60 -18.55 -2.11
N ALA A 312 13.69 -19.20 -2.53
CA ALA A 312 13.86 -20.64 -2.33
C ALA A 312 13.76 -21.03 -0.83
N ASN A 313 13.96 -20.07 0.09
CA ASN A 313 13.70 -20.24 1.51
C ASN A 313 12.36 -19.59 1.89
N ALA A 314 11.29 -20.39 1.82
CA ALA A 314 9.93 -20.11 2.31
C ALA A 314 9.84 -19.28 3.62
N GLU A 315 10.81 -19.44 4.53
CA GLU A 315 10.87 -18.74 5.81
C GLU A 315 11.00 -17.20 5.68
N SER A 316 11.66 -16.71 4.62
CA SER A 316 11.93 -15.28 4.42
C SER A 316 10.66 -14.48 4.13
N MET A 317 9.77 -15.00 3.28
CA MET A 317 8.47 -14.38 2.95
C MET A 317 7.57 -14.25 4.19
N LYS A 318 7.50 -15.28 5.02
CA LYS A 318 6.73 -15.27 6.28
C LYS A 318 7.17 -14.14 7.19
N MET A 319 8.48 -14.02 7.40
CA MET A 319 9.03 -12.99 8.28
C MET A 319 8.77 -11.61 7.69
N ALA A 320 8.92 -11.44 6.38
CA ALA A 320 8.64 -10.19 5.67
C ALA A 320 7.19 -9.72 5.83
N ALA A 321 6.22 -10.54 5.39
CA ALA A 321 4.81 -10.19 5.40
C ALA A 321 4.31 -9.81 6.80
N ARG A 322 4.72 -10.57 7.83
CA ARG A 322 4.33 -10.31 9.22
C ARG A 322 5.04 -9.11 9.82
N LYS A 323 6.36 -8.96 9.63
CA LYS A 323 7.13 -7.83 10.17
C LYS A 323 6.68 -6.51 9.53
N ILE A 324 6.47 -6.48 8.22
CA ILE A 324 6.02 -5.28 7.50
C ILE A 324 4.64 -4.83 7.98
N SER A 325 3.68 -5.76 8.06
CA SER A 325 2.32 -5.45 8.54
C SER A 325 2.34 -4.87 9.95
N ILE A 326 3.05 -5.51 10.88
CA ILE A 326 3.11 -5.03 12.28
C ILE A 326 3.81 -3.66 12.33
N ARG A 327 4.98 -3.53 11.70
CA ARG A 327 5.78 -2.29 11.74
C ARG A 327 4.99 -1.09 11.22
N ILE A 328 4.34 -1.22 10.07
CA ILE A 328 3.65 -0.08 9.45
C ILE A 328 2.40 0.31 10.23
N VAL A 329 1.61 -0.66 10.69
CA VAL A 329 0.45 -0.37 11.54
C VAL A 329 0.88 0.31 12.84
N THR A 330 1.93 -0.19 13.51
CA THR A 330 2.39 0.40 14.77
C THR A 330 3.02 1.77 14.55
N LEU A 331 3.89 1.95 13.54
CA LEU A 331 4.57 3.21 13.31
C LEU A 331 3.61 4.30 12.85
N TYR A 332 2.66 3.99 11.97
CA TYR A 332 1.67 4.96 11.50
C TYR A 332 0.73 5.37 12.61
N THR A 333 0.22 4.39 13.37
CA THR A 333 -0.67 4.64 14.50
C THR A 333 0.04 5.47 15.57
N MET A 334 1.28 5.11 15.91
CA MET A 334 2.06 5.84 16.92
C MET A 334 2.41 7.27 16.47
N ALA A 335 2.82 7.45 15.22
CA ALA A 335 3.09 8.77 14.65
C ALA A 335 1.83 9.64 14.67
N MET A 336 0.68 9.08 14.31
CA MET A 336 -0.58 9.82 14.34
C MET A 336 -1.03 10.12 15.77
N ILE A 337 -0.93 9.19 16.71
CA ILE A 337 -1.29 9.44 18.12
C ILE A 337 -0.46 10.58 18.69
N THR A 338 0.87 10.49 18.58
CA THR A 338 1.79 11.47 19.15
C THR A 338 1.63 12.85 18.53
N ALA A 339 1.46 12.94 17.20
CA ALA A 339 1.27 14.23 16.54
C ALA A 339 -0.14 14.82 16.77
N SER A 340 -1.18 13.99 16.93
CA SER A 340 -2.56 14.45 17.16
C SER A 340 -2.76 15.08 18.54
N PHE A 341 -1.88 14.80 19.50
CA PHE A 341 -1.91 15.44 20.83
C PHE A 341 -1.22 16.80 20.86
N ILE A 342 -0.31 17.05 19.91
CA ILE A 342 0.46 18.30 19.85
C ILE A 342 -0.26 19.35 19.01
N VAL A 343 -0.77 18.96 17.84
CA VAL A 343 -1.41 19.90 16.90
C VAL A 343 -2.92 19.84 17.06
N PRO A 344 -3.59 20.98 17.34
CA PRO A 344 -5.05 21.00 17.42
C PRO A 344 -5.67 20.78 16.03
N TYR A 345 -6.76 20.01 15.96
CA TYR A 345 -7.47 19.76 14.69
C TYR A 345 -8.09 21.04 14.07
N THR A 346 -8.22 22.11 14.86
CA THR A 346 -8.71 23.43 14.43
C THR A 346 -7.61 24.31 13.83
N HIS A 347 -6.36 23.82 13.75
CA HIS A 347 -5.23 24.63 13.28
C HIS A 347 -5.50 25.23 11.88
N PRO A 348 -5.23 26.52 11.65
CA PRO A 348 -5.53 27.17 10.37
C PRO A 348 -4.83 26.53 9.17
N PHE A 349 -3.57 26.12 9.32
CA PHE A 349 -2.82 25.48 8.23
C PHE A 349 -3.42 24.16 7.76
N ILE A 350 -3.96 23.31 8.64
CA ILE A 350 -4.62 22.06 8.19
C ILE A 350 -6.04 22.30 7.67
N ASN A 351 -6.65 23.44 8.00
CA ASN A 351 -8.00 23.84 7.58
C ASN A 351 -8.00 24.86 6.42
N GLY A 352 -7.04 24.74 5.50
CA GLY A 352 -7.06 25.45 4.22
C GLY A 352 -6.29 26.78 4.16
N LYS A 353 -5.62 27.21 5.23
CA LYS A 353 -4.69 28.36 5.18
C LYS A 353 -3.23 27.99 4.86
N GLY A 354 -2.90 26.70 4.74
CA GLY A 354 -1.58 26.24 4.30
C GLY A 354 -1.23 26.75 2.91
N GLN A 355 -0.06 27.37 2.79
CA GLN A 355 0.41 27.90 1.51
C GLN A 355 1.08 26.82 0.64
N SER A 356 1.64 25.79 1.27
CA SER A 356 2.35 24.71 0.60
C SER A 356 1.92 23.33 1.10
N VAL A 357 2.19 22.29 0.30
CA VAL A 357 1.85 20.91 0.64
C VAL A 357 2.54 20.49 1.95
N GLY A 358 3.80 20.89 2.14
CA GLY A 358 4.55 20.65 3.38
C GLY A 358 3.97 21.37 4.60
N ALA A 359 3.42 22.58 4.43
CA ALA A 359 2.81 23.35 5.51
C ALA A 359 1.52 22.73 6.07
N HIS A 360 0.83 21.89 5.30
CA HIS A 360 -0.32 21.13 5.77
C HIS A 360 0.06 19.92 6.65
N SER A 361 1.35 19.59 6.78
CA SER A 361 1.80 18.47 7.60
C SER A 361 1.75 18.80 9.09
N ILE A 362 1.08 17.96 9.88
CA ILE A 362 1.02 18.11 11.34
C ILE A 362 2.42 17.99 11.98
N PHE A 363 3.33 17.25 11.35
CA PHE A 363 4.70 17.11 11.85
C PHE A 363 5.51 18.39 11.66
N VAL A 364 5.27 19.13 10.57
CA VAL A 364 5.92 20.44 10.32
C VAL A 364 5.32 21.50 11.23
N ILE A 365 3.99 21.55 11.34
CA ILE A 365 3.30 22.49 12.24
C ILE A 365 3.80 22.30 13.68
N ALA A 366 3.88 21.05 14.18
CA ALA A 366 4.36 20.76 15.52
C ALA A 366 5.76 21.33 15.83
N VAL A 367 6.72 21.20 14.90
CA VAL A 367 8.09 21.69 15.13
C VAL A 367 8.22 23.20 14.95
N VAL A 368 7.42 23.81 14.07
CA VAL A 368 7.41 25.27 13.90
C VAL A 368 6.79 25.93 15.14
N GLU A 369 5.67 25.40 15.62
CA GLU A 369 5.00 25.85 16.84
C GLU A 369 5.87 25.64 18.10
N ALA A 370 6.71 24.60 18.11
CA ALA A 370 7.71 24.37 19.15
C ALA A 370 8.92 25.33 19.07
N GLY A 371 8.98 26.24 18.08
CA GLY A 371 10.08 27.18 17.89
C GLY A 371 11.34 26.57 17.29
N LEU A 372 11.23 25.47 16.53
CA LEU A 372 12.35 24.74 15.92
C LEU A 372 12.31 24.81 14.36
N PRO A 373 12.50 26.00 13.76
CA PRO A 373 12.36 26.20 12.30
C PRO A 373 13.37 25.38 11.47
N ALA A 374 14.56 25.09 12.01
CA ALA A 374 15.55 24.25 11.33
C ALA A 374 15.04 22.81 11.10
N LEU A 375 14.26 22.27 12.04
CA LEU A 375 13.66 20.95 11.91
C LEU A 375 12.56 20.92 10.86
N ALA A 376 11.83 22.03 10.68
CA ALA A 376 10.80 22.14 9.64
C ALA A 376 11.41 21.99 8.24
N HIS A 377 12.54 22.67 7.96
CA HIS A 377 13.27 22.50 6.70
C HIS A 377 13.78 21.08 6.50
N PHE A 378 14.31 20.46 7.57
CA PHE A 378 14.77 19.07 7.52
C PHE A 378 13.63 18.10 7.22
N PHE A 379 12.47 18.26 7.88
CA PHE A 379 11.28 17.43 7.66
C PHE A 379 10.78 17.56 6.23
N ASN A 380 10.68 18.79 5.73
CA ASN A 380 10.26 19.04 4.36
C ASN A 380 11.21 18.40 3.33
N ALA A 381 12.53 18.43 3.57
CA ALA A 381 13.50 17.73 2.73
C ALA A 381 13.29 16.22 2.71
N ILE A 382 13.02 15.61 3.87
CA ILE A 382 12.72 14.18 3.93
C ILE A 382 11.37 13.85 3.28
N PHE A 383 10.37 14.74 3.33
CA PHE A 383 9.09 14.54 2.64
C PHE A 383 9.25 14.55 1.11
N ALA A 384 10.09 15.44 0.57
CA ALA A 384 10.43 15.46 -0.84
C ALA A 384 11.16 14.16 -1.24
N PHE A 385 12.13 13.73 -0.44
CA PHE A 385 12.82 12.45 -0.63
C PHE A 385 11.87 11.25 -0.54
N ALA A 386 10.92 11.27 0.40
CA ALA A 386 9.96 10.18 0.59
C ALA A 386 9.01 10.05 -0.60
N SER A 387 8.52 11.17 -1.13
CA SER A 387 7.66 11.21 -2.32
C SER A 387 8.44 10.77 -3.58
N PHE A 388 9.70 11.20 -3.72
CA PHE A 388 10.56 10.80 -4.85
C PHE A 388 10.80 9.28 -4.88
N THR A 389 11.11 8.69 -3.73
CA THR A 389 11.31 7.25 -3.61
C THR A 389 10.01 6.45 -3.77
N CYS A 390 8.86 7.01 -3.38
CA CYS A 390 7.55 6.43 -3.69
C CYS A 390 7.24 6.45 -5.20
N ALA A 391 7.60 7.51 -5.91
CA ALA A 391 7.48 7.57 -7.38
C ALA A 391 8.34 6.49 -8.07
N ILE A 392 9.57 6.25 -7.59
CA ILE A 392 10.44 5.17 -8.09
C ILE A 392 9.74 3.81 -7.99
N ASN A 393 9.19 3.51 -6.82
CA ASN A 393 8.51 2.23 -6.55
C ASN A 393 7.21 2.06 -7.35
N SER A 394 6.40 3.11 -7.43
CA SER A 394 5.14 3.10 -8.17
C SER A 394 5.39 2.79 -9.65
N MET A 395 6.42 3.41 -10.23
CA MET A 395 6.81 3.13 -11.62
C MET A 395 7.45 1.75 -11.78
N TYR A 396 8.20 1.28 -10.78
CA TYR A 396 8.72 -0.08 -10.76
C TYR A 396 7.58 -1.08 -10.89
N VAL A 397 6.61 -1.04 -9.98
CA VAL A 397 5.48 -1.99 -9.97
C VAL A 397 4.67 -1.91 -11.25
N ALA A 398 4.29 -0.71 -11.68
CA ALA A 398 3.51 -0.53 -12.91
C ALA A 398 4.23 -1.14 -14.13
N SER A 399 5.51 -0.87 -14.33
CA SER A 399 6.25 -1.43 -15.47
C SER A 399 6.36 -2.96 -15.46
N ARG A 400 6.46 -3.60 -14.28
CA ARG A 400 6.52 -5.07 -14.16
C ARG A 400 5.16 -5.73 -14.38
N VAL A 401 4.09 -5.08 -13.92
CA VAL A 401 2.70 -5.51 -14.19
C VAL A 401 2.42 -5.44 -15.69
N LEU A 402 2.80 -4.34 -16.34
CA LEU A 402 2.65 -4.20 -17.80
C LEU A 402 3.47 -5.24 -18.57
N HIS A 403 4.70 -5.53 -18.11
CA HIS A 403 5.52 -6.60 -18.68
C HIS A 403 4.87 -7.98 -18.52
N THR A 404 4.26 -8.27 -17.36
CA THR A 404 3.55 -9.53 -17.12
C THR A 404 2.31 -9.66 -17.99
N LEU A 405 1.53 -8.59 -18.13
CA LEU A 405 0.40 -8.55 -19.08
C LEU A 405 0.87 -8.82 -20.53
N ALA A 406 2.04 -8.30 -20.91
CA ALA A 406 2.60 -8.54 -22.22
C ALA A 406 3.05 -10.00 -22.40
N LEU A 407 3.68 -10.60 -21.39
CA LEU A 407 4.04 -12.02 -21.38
C LEU A 407 2.81 -12.93 -21.48
N GLN A 408 1.67 -12.49 -20.97
CA GLN A 408 0.41 -13.23 -20.96
C GLN A 408 -0.47 -13.06 -22.22
N ASP A 409 0.05 -12.42 -23.28
CA ASP A 409 -0.70 -12.06 -24.49
C ASP A 409 -1.94 -11.17 -24.20
N GLN A 410 -1.88 -10.38 -23.13
CA GLN A 410 -2.99 -9.58 -22.61
C GLN A 410 -2.75 -8.06 -22.65
N ALA A 411 -1.58 -7.62 -23.12
CA ALA A 411 -1.24 -6.19 -23.23
C ALA A 411 -1.79 -5.49 -24.49
N GLY A 412 -2.49 -6.18 -25.38
CA GLY A 412 -3.03 -5.63 -26.63
C GLY A 412 -2.58 -6.40 -27.88
N PRO A 413 -2.61 -5.77 -29.08
CA PRO A 413 -2.20 -6.39 -30.33
C PRO A 413 -0.79 -6.99 -30.28
N GLU A 414 -0.57 -8.08 -31.02
CA GLU A 414 0.66 -8.88 -30.92
C GLU A 414 1.94 -8.08 -31.19
N PHE A 415 1.89 -7.06 -32.07
CA PHE A 415 3.04 -6.20 -32.33
C PHE A 415 3.47 -5.37 -31.11
N ILE A 416 2.51 -4.92 -30.28
CA ILE A 416 2.77 -4.16 -29.05
C ILE A 416 3.26 -5.12 -27.98
N ALA A 417 2.55 -6.24 -27.79
CA ALA A 417 2.89 -7.24 -26.79
C ALA A 417 4.30 -7.79 -27.02
N ARG A 418 4.65 -8.12 -28.28
CA ARG A 418 6.00 -8.58 -28.66
C ARG A 418 7.08 -7.56 -28.31
N ARG A 419 6.80 -6.26 -28.50
CA ARG A 419 7.75 -5.20 -28.13
C ARG A 419 7.90 -5.07 -26.62
N LEU A 420 6.80 -5.15 -25.87
CA LEU A 420 6.80 -5.02 -24.41
C LEU A 420 7.46 -6.21 -23.72
N ARG A 421 7.42 -7.42 -24.30
CA ARG A 421 8.10 -8.61 -23.76
C ARG A 421 9.62 -8.50 -23.66
N GLN A 422 10.22 -7.69 -24.53
CA GLN A 422 11.67 -7.61 -24.64
C GLN A 422 12.29 -6.99 -23.38
N THR A 423 13.18 -7.74 -22.76
CA THR A 423 13.99 -7.28 -21.63
C THR A 423 15.42 -7.04 -22.09
N ARG A 424 16.08 -6.04 -21.50
CA ARG A 424 17.52 -5.81 -21.65
C ARG A 424 18.14 -5.90 -20.27
N SER A 425 19.13 -6.78 -20.09
CA SER A 425 19.76 -7.04 -18.79
C SER A 425 18.76 -7.43 -17.68
N GLY A 426 17.67 -8.12 -18.05
CA GLY A 426 16.58 -8.50 -17.13
C GLY A 426 15.55 -7.40 -16.84
N VAL A 427 15.69 -6.20 -17.41
CA VAL A 427 14.79 -5.06 -17.17
C VAL A 427 13.88 -4.81 -18.38
N PRO A 428 12.55 -4.65 -18.19
CA PRO A 428 11.61 -4.38 -19.28
C PRO A 428 11.60 -2.87 -19.65
N ILE A 429 12.67 -2.38 -20.26
CA ILE A 429 12.88 -0.94 -20.56
C ILE A 429 11.69 -0.31 -21.31
N ARG A 430 11.08 -1.03 -22.26
CA ARG A 430 9.95 -0.50 -23.02
C ARG A 430 8.68 -0.37 -22.19
N ALA A 431 8.45 -1.30 -21.26
CA ALA A 431 7.33 -1.18 -20.32
C ALA A 431 7.56 0.00 -19.37
N VAL A 432 8.81 0.23 -18.93
CA VAL A 432 9.19 1.43 -18.16
C VAL A 432 8.89 2.71 -18.93
N LEU A 433 9.28 2.79 -20.21
CA LEU A 433 9.02 3.97 -21.05
C LEU A 433 7.53 4.22 -21.28
N VAL A 434 6.72 3.17 -21.49
CA VAL A 434 5.26 3.32 -21.64
C VAL A 434 4.63 3.82 -20.35
N THR A 435 5.04 3.27 -19.19
CA THR A 435 4.58 3.77 -17.89
C THR A 435 5.03 5.20 -17.63
N ALA A 436 6.28 5.56 -17.99
CA ALA A 436 6.78 6.94 -17.87
C ALA A 436 6.01 7.91 -18.77
N ALA A 437 5.60 7.47 -19.97
CA ALA A 437 4.73 8.27 -20.84
C ALA A 437 3.35 8.50 -20.21
N MET A 438 2.78 7.51 -19.51
CA MET A 438 1.54 7.69 -18.75
C MET A 438 1.75 8.66 -17.56
N ALA A 439 2.93 8.65 -16.94
CA ALA A 439 3.27 9.55 -15.85
C ALA A 439 3.39 11.03 -16.29
N LEU A 440 3.41 11.34 -17.60
CA LEU A 440 3.30 12.72 -18.11
C LEU A 440 1.98 13.40 -17.71
N VAL A 441 0.96 12.64 -17.31
CA VAL A 441 -0.26 13.17 -16.70
C VAL A 441 0.05 13.99 -15.43
N ALA A 442 1.22 13.80 -14.80
CA ALA A 442 1.72 14.65 -13.71
C ALA A 442 1.76 16.14 -14.06
N PHE A 443 2.00 16.51 -15.32
CA PHE A 443 2.03 17.91 -15.74
C PHE A 443 0.69 18.64 -15.58
N MET A 444 -0.42 17.90 -15.45
CA MET A 444 -1.72 18.47 -15.07
C MET A 444 -1.70 19.04 -13.64
N GLY A 445 -0.78 18.58 -12.78
CA GLY A 445 -0.65 18.94 -11.37
C GLY A 445 -0.09 20.33 -11.06
N ARG A 446 0.27 21.15 -12.06
CA ARG A 446 0.90 22.47 -11.85
C ARG A 446 0.08 23.42 -10.97
N THR A 447 -1.10 23.83 -11.43
CA THR A 447 -1.91 24.88 -10.78
C THR A 447 -3.40 24.76 -11.15
N GLY A 448 -4.26 25.31 -10.29
CA GLY A 448 -5.67 25.53 -10.62
C GLY A 448 -6.50 24.26 -10.79
N THR A 449 -7.43 24.30 -11.75
CA THR A 449 -8.44 23.23 -11.93
C THR A 449 -7.84 21.90 -12.36
N THR A 450 -6.73 21.88 -13.09
CA THR A 450 -6.10 20.65 -13.60
C THR A 450 -5.45 19.83 -12.49
N ALA A 451 -4.89 20.50 -11.47
CA ALA A 451 -4.33 19.82 -10.30
C ALA A 451 -5.44 19.12 -9.50
N ILE A 452 -6.61 19.75 -9.36
CA ILE A 452 -7.78 19.13 -8.75
C ILE A 452 -8.21 17.88 -9.54
N ARG A 453 -8.19 17.93 -10.88
CA ARG A 453 -8.51 16.75 -11.72
C ARG A 453 -7.53 15.61 -11.49
N LEU A 454 -6.24 15.89 -11.34
CA LEU A 454 -5.26 14.86 -11.03
C LEU A 454 -5.50 14.24 -9.65
N SER A 455 -5.84 15.04 -8.64
CA SER A 455 -6.17 14.52 -7.30
C SER A 455 -7.45 13.67 -7.28
N GLU A 456 -8.42 13.98 -8.14
CA GLU A 456 -9.62 13.15 -8.32
C GLU A 456 -9.29 11.83 -9.01
N LEU A 457 -8.38 11.86 -9.99
CA LEU A 457 -7.89 10.66 -10.65
C LEU A 457 -7.07 9.79 -9.68
N ALA A 458 -6.25 10.39 -8.83
CA ALA A 458 -5.54 9.70 -7.76
C ALA A 458 -6.50 9.05 -6.76
N SER A 459 -7.56 9.76 -6.34
CA SER A 459 -8.61 9.19 -5.50
C SER A 459 -9.27 7.96 -6.15
N ASN A 460 -9.52 8.00 -7.45
CA ASN A 460 -10.02 6.85 -8.20
C ASN A 460 -9.04 5.66 -8.22
N CYS A 461 -7.73 5.94 -8.26
CA CYS A 461 -6.69 4.91 -8.20
C CYS A 461 -6.69 4.22 -6.84
N THR A 462 -6.88 4.97 -5.74
CA THR A 462 -7.08 4.44 -4.40
C THR A 462 -8.28 3.49 -4.33
N SER A 463 -9.41 3.85 -4.96
CA SER A 463 -10.58 2.95 -5.07
C SER A 463 -10.27 1.70 -5.89
N SER A 464 -9.51 1.85 -6.98
CA SER A 464 -9.10 0.74 -7.84
C SER A 464 -8.24 -0.26 -7.08
N ILE A 465 -7.32 0.22 -6.23
CA ILE A 465 -6.47 -0.63 -5.39
C ILE A 465 -7.29 -1.37 -4.32
N LEU A 466 -8.33 -0.76 -3.75
CA LEU A 466 -9.24 -1.47 -2.86
C LEU A 466 -9.99 -2.61 -3.56
N ILE A 467 -10.39 -2.43 -4.82
CA ILE A 467 -10.97 -3.51 -5.63
C ILE A 467 -9.93 -4.61 -5.83
N VAL A 468 -8.68 -4.26 -6.13
CA VAL A 468 -7.58 -5.22 -6.22
C VAL A 468 -7.39 -5.97 -4.90
N TYR A 469 -7.36 -5.29 -3.76
CA TYR A 469 -7.25 -5.93 -2.44
C TYR A 469 -8.44 -6.86 -2.13
N ALA A 470 -9.66 -6.46 -2.47
CA ALA A 470 -10.83 -7.34 -2.38
C ALA A 470 -10.67 -8.60 -3.24
N THR A 471 -10.15 -8.46 -4.47
CA THR A 471 -9.88 -9.61 -5.35
C THR A 471 -8.75 -10.51 -4.83
N ILE A 472 -7.70 -9.96 -4.19
CA ILE A 472 -6.64 -10.76 -3.55
C ILE A 472 -7.24 -11.61 -2.42
N CYS A 473 -8.07 -11.02 -1.57
CA CYS A 473 -8.75 -11.74 -0.49
C CYS A 473 -9.72 -12.81 -1.03
N ALA A 474 -10.50 -12.49 -2.08
CA ALA A 474 -11.37 -13.46 -2.75
C ALA A 474 -10.56 -14.62 -3.37
N THR A 475 -9.43 -14.30 -3.99
CA THR A 475 -8.49 -15.26 -4.57
C THR A 475 -7.92 -16.18 -3.51
N TYR A 476 -7.59 -15.65 -2.33
CA TYR A 476 -7.14 -16.45 -1.20
C TYR A 476 -8.20 -17.46 -0.73
N LEU A 477 -9.48 -17.06 -0.69
CA LEU A 477 -10.57 -17.99 -0.36
C LEU A 477 -10.71 -19.10 -1.43
N GLY A 478 -10.53 -18.77 -2.71
CA GLY A 478 -10.48 -19.75 -3.80
C GLY A 478 -9.28 -20.70 -3.70
N PHE A 479 -8.10 -20.15 -3.40
CA PHE A 479 -6.88 -20.89 -3.16
C PHE A 479 -7.01 -21.84 -1.95
N PHE A 480 -7.58 -21.36 -0.85
CA PHE A 480 -7.82 -22.15 0.36
C PHE A 480 -8.70 -23.36 0.07
N ARG A 481 -9.81 -23.17 -0.64
CA ARG A 481 -10.68 -24.27 -1.11
C ARG A 481 -9.93 -25.22 -2.05
N THR A 482 -9.12 -24.67 -2.96
CA THR A 482 -8.35 -25.49 -3.91
C THR A 482 -7.32 -26.38 -3.19
N LEU A 483 -6.69 -25.88 -2.12
CA LEU A 483 -5.80 -26.68 -1.28
C LEU A 483 -6.54 -27.83 -0.59
N GLU A 484 -7.72 -27.55 -0.04
CA GLU A 484 -8.57 -28.56 0.62
C GLU A 484 -9.08 -29.61 -0.39
N ASP A 485 -9.57 -29.17 -1.54
CA ASP A 485 -10.06 -30.05 -2.61
C ASP A 485 -8.95 -30.95 -3.15
N THR A 486 -7.74 -30.40 -3.35
CA THR A 486 -6.58 -31.17 -3.84
C THR A 486 -6.09 -32.16 -2.79
N LYS A 487 -6.19 -31.83 -1.50
CA LYS A 487 -5.87 -32.75 -0.40
C LYS A 487 -6.84 -33.92 -0.31
N LEU A 488 -8.14 -33.68 -0.51
CA LEU A 488 -9.20 -34.69 -0.35
C LEU A 488 -9.42 -35.55 -1.60
N TYR A 489 -9.35 -34.96 -2.78
CA TYR A 489 -9.78 -35.58 -4.05
C TYR A 489 -8.66 -35.66 -5.10
N GLY A 490 -7.48 -35.12 -4.82
CA GLY A 490 -6.37 -35.16 -5.77
C GLY A 490 -5.81 -36.58 -5.92
N ASN A 491 -5.63 -37.04 -7.16
CA ASN A 491 -4.78 -38.21 -7.50
C ASN A 491 -3.28 -37.91 -7.27
N ALA A 492 -2.97 -37.08 -6.28
CA ALA A 492 -1.63 -36.72 -5.87
C ALA A 492 -1.08 -37.87 -5.03
N SER A 493 0.16 -38.31 -5.29
CA SER A 493 0.84 -39.25 -4.39
C SER A 493 0.85 -38.69 -2.97
N GLU A 494 0.85 -39.53 -1.93
CA GLU A 494 0.87 -39.06 -0.52
C GLU A 494 1.97 -38.03 -0.26
N ARG A 495 3.13 -38.21 -0.91
CA ARG A 495 4.24 -37.24 -0.89
C ARG A 495 3.84 -35.89 -1.47
N GLN A 496 3.15 -35.85 -2.61
CA GLN A 496 2.67 -34.62 -3.25
C GLN A 496 1.55 -33.97 -2.43
N ALA A 497 0.64 -34.75 -1.84
CA ALA A 497 -0.43 -34.24 -0.96
C ALA A 497 0.14 -33.53 0.29
N ALA A 498 1.28 -34.01 0.82
CA ALA A 498 1.99 -33.37 1.92
C ALA A 498 2.55 -31.97 1.57
N HIS A 499 2.71 -31.62 0.29
CA HIS A 499 3.07 -30.24 -0.11
C HIS A 499 1.91 -29.25 0.07
N TYR A 500 0.67 -29.72 -0.05
CA TYR A 500 -0.53 -28.88 0.04
C TYR A 500 -1.12 -28.85 1.45
N ASP A 501 -0.70 -29.77 2.32
CA ASP A 501 -1.20 -29.82 3.68
C ASP A 501 -0.64 -28.67 4.53
N ARG A 502 -1.55 -27.78 4.95
CA ARG A 502 -1.24 -26.57 5.73
C ARG A 502 -0.76 -26.90 7.14
N ASP A 503 -1.11 -28.07 7.65
CA ASP A 503 -0.66 -28.55 8.96
C ASP A 503 0.70 -29.26 8.91
N HIS A 504 1.21 -29.52 7.71
CA HIS A 504 2.50 -30.15 7.54
C HIS A 504 3.64 -29.25 8.07
N PRO A 505 4.64 -29.82 8.79
CA PRO A 505 5.77 -29.06 9.31
C PRO A 505 6.50 -28.23 8.24
N ARG A 506 6.63 -28.80 7.03
CA ARG A 506 7.30 -28.17 5.86
C ARG A 506 6.43 -27.19 5.09
N TYR A 507 5.19 -26.92 5.51
CA TYR A 507 4.37 -25.89 4.88
C TYR A 507 5.03 -24.51 5.06
N PRO A 508 5.35 -23.78 3.97
CA PRO A 508 6.14 -22.55 3.97
C PRO A 508 5.72 -21.49 5.00
N TYR A 509 4.45 -21.12 4.95
CA TYR A 509 3.92 -20.03 5.76
C TYR A 509 2.44 -20.24 6.04
N LYS A 510 2.13 -20.67 7.25
CA LYS A 510 0.77 -20.68 7.77
C LYS A 510 0.52 -19.38 8.53
N SER A 511 -0.41 -18.56 8.07
CA SER A 511 -0.89 -17.44 8.88
C SER A 511 -2.07 -17.89 9.76
N HIS A 512 -2.34 -17.18 10.85
CA HIS A 512 -3.39 -17.54 11.83
C HIS A 512 -4.74 -16.94 11.42
N GLY A 513 -5.85 -17.67 11.63
CA GLY A 513 -7.22 -17.18 11.36
C GLY A 513 -7.54 -16.93 9.89
N GLN A 514 -7.08 -17.79 8.98
CA GLN A 514 -6.98 -17.46 7.55
C GLN A 514 -8.28 -17.23 6.79
N TRP A 515 -9.24 -18.15 6.87
CA TRP A 515 -10.50 -17.96 6.16
C TRP A 515 -11.24 -16.71 6.68
N LEU A 516 -11.13 -16.45 7.99
CA LEU A 516 -11.70 -15.28 8.64
C LEU A 516 -10.99 -13.99 8.19
N LYS A 517 -9.66 -14.00 8.07
CA LYS A 517 -8.89 -12.86 7.54
C LYS A 517 -9.21 -12.59 6.08
N GLY A 518 -9.32 -13.62 5.24
CA GLY A 518 -9.72 -13.49 3.84
C GLY A 518 -11.11 -12.89 3.72
N PHE A 519 -12.07 -13.39 4.49
CA PHE A 519 -13.44 -12.85 4.50
C PHE A 519 -13.49 -11.41 5.05
N TYR A 520 -12.83 -11.15 6.17
CA TYR A 520 -12.75 -9.82 6.77
C TYR A 520 -12.14 -8.80 5.81
N GLY A 521 -10.99 -9.11 5.20
CA GLY A 521 -10.33 -8.22 4.24
C GLY A 521 -11.19 -7.95 3.01
N MET A 522 -11.82 -8.99 2.46
CA MET A 522 -12.73 -8.86 1.32
C MET A 522 -13.96 -7.99 1.67
N ALA A 523 -14.65 -8.30 2.77
CA ALA A 523 -15.84 -7.57 3.20
C ALA A 523 -15.49 -6.11 3.54
N ALA A 524 -14.39 -5.88 4.26
CA ALA A 524 -13.94 -4.54 4.60
C ALA A 524 -13.56 -3.72 3.35
N CYS A 525 -12.87 -4.31 2.37
CA CYS A 525 -12.55 -3.61 1.12
C CYS A 525 -13.81 -3.27 0.31
N ILE A 526 -14.80 -4.17 0.23
CA ILE A 526 -16.08 -3.90 -0.44
C ILE A 526 -16.85 -2.77 0.26
N ILE A 527 -16.89 -2.81 1.59
CA ILE A 527 -17.46 -1.73 2.41
C ILE A 527 -16.73 -0.44 2.08
N LEU A 528 -15.40 -0.38 2.22
CA LEU A 528 -14.60 0.84 1.96
C LEU A 528 -14.75 1.39 0.54
N VAL A 529 -14.87 0.55 -0.49
CA VAL A 529 -15.13 0.99 -1.88
C VAL A 529 -16.52 1.63 -1.99
N THR A 530 -17.54 0.98 -1.42
CA THR A 530 -18.92 1.51 -1.42
C THR A 530 -18.99 2.83 -0.65
N PHE A 531 -18.26 2.87 0.45
CA PHE A 531 -18.07 3.97 1.37
C PHE A 531 -16.85 4.83 0.99
N ASN A 532 -16.51 4.96 -0.29
CA ASN A 532 -15.49 5.92 -0.72
C ASN A 532 -16.08 7.24 -1.23
N GLY A 533 -17.29 7.22 -1.83
CA GLY A 533 -17.87 8.38 -2.55
C GLY A 533 -19.16 8.94 -1.93
N VAL A 534 -19.42 8.69 -0.64
CA VAL A 534 -20.66 9.17 0.03
C VAL A 534 -20.67 10.68 0.22
N SER A 535 -19.50 11.34 0.21
CA SER A 535 -19.42 12.80 0.20
C SER A 535 -20.15 13.41 -1.00
N ALA A 536 -20.12 12.75 -2.16
CA ALA A 536 -20.86 13.19 -3.35
C ALA A 536 -22.39 13.13 -3.18
N PHE A 537 -22.88 12.17 -2.39
CA PHE A 537 -24.31 12.01 -2.08
C PHE A 537 -24.80 12.99 -0.99
N LEU A 538 -23.91 13.43 -0.12
CA LEU A 538 -24.23 14.29 1.03
C LEU A 538 -24.22 15.77 0.67
N GLU A 539 -23.50 16.16 -0.38
CA GLU A 539 -23.49 17.54 -0.88
C GLU A 539 -24.80 17.89 -1.58
N ARG A 540 -25.32 19.10 -1.31
CA ARG A 540 -26.49 19.66 -1.98
C ARG A 540 -26.08 20.95 -2.70
N PRO A 541 -26.15 21.02 -4.05
CA PRO A 541 -26.62 19.99 -5.00
C PRO A 541 -25.67 18.78 -5.12
N PHE A 542 -26.20 17.66 -5.61
CA PHE A 542 -25.45 16.42 -5.83
C PHE A 542 -24.23 16.65 -6.73
N ASP A 543 -23.04 16.31 -6.23
CA ASP A 543 -21.79 16.47 -7.00
C ASP A 543 -21.55 15.23 -7.89
N VAL A 544 -22.05 15.32 -9.12
CA VAL A 544 -21.89 14.29 -10.16
C VAL A 544 -20.40 14.00 -10.44
N ARG A 545 -19.55 15.02 -10.36
CA ARG A 545 -18.13 14.90 -10.70
C ARG A 545 -17.40 14.04 -9.65
N ARG A 546 -17.62 14.33 -8.37
CA ARG A 546 -17.05 13.52 -7.27
C ARG A 546 -17.61 12.10 -7.27
N PHE A 547 -18.90 11.95 -7.55
CA PHE A 547 -19.51 10.62 -7.70
C PHE A 547 -18.81 9.79 -8.78
N ILE A 548 -18.62 10.36 -9.98
CA ILE A 548 -17.93 9.65 -11.06
C ILE A 548 -16.48 9.33 -10.65
N ALA A 549 -15.73 10.30 -10.10
CA ALA A 549 -14.35 10.08 -9.68
C ALA A 549 -14.22 8.95 -8.65
N SER A 550 -15.09 8.88 -7.65
CA SER A 550 -15.03 7.88 -6.59
C SER A 550 -15.48 6.48 -7.02
N TYR A 551 -16.37 6.35 -8.02
CA TYR A 551 -17.01 5.07 -8.36
C TYR A 551 -16.72 4.53 -9.75
N VAL A 552 -16.07 5.28 -10.66
CA VAL A 552 -15.81 4.83 -12.05
C VAL A 552 -14.96 3.55 -12.14
N SER A 553 -14.18 3.22 -11.09
CA SER A 553 -13.37 2.00 -11.05
C SER A 553 -14.21 0.71 -11.04
N ILE A 554 -15.41 0.74 -10.46
CA ILE A 554 -16.33 -0.41 -10.39
C ILE A 554 -16.84 -0.82 -11.78
N PRO A 555 -17.48 0.06 -12.58
CA PRO A 555 -17.91 -0.30 -13.92
C PRO A 555 -16.71 -0.59 -14.82
N VAL A 556 -15.57 0.09 -14.67
CA VAL A 556 -14.35 -0.24 -15.42
C VAL A 556 -13.89 -1.67 -15.15
N PHE A 557 -13.87 -2.12 -13.88
CA PHE A 557 -13.54 -3.50 -13.53
C PHE A 557 -14.45 -4.51 -14.24
N ILE A 558 -15.77 -4.27 -14.19
CA ILE A 558 -16.77 -5.14 -14.82
C ILE A 558 -16.61 -5.14 -16.35
N LEU A 559 -16.42 -3.96 -16.96
CA LEU A 559 -16.24 -3.79 -18.40
C LEU A 559 -14.97 -4.48 -18.90
N LEU A 560 -13.88 -4.47 -18.13
CA LEU A 560 -12.65 -5.19 -18.49
C LEU A 560 -12.85 -6.70 -18.48
N ILE A 561 -13.60 -7.24 -17.50
CA ILE A 561 -13.95 -8.67 -17.46
C ILE A 561 -14.83 -9.04 -18.66
N ILE A 562 -15.88 -8.24 -18.93
CA ILE A 562 -16.78 -8.45 -20.07
C ILE A 562 -16.00 -8.36 -21.38
N GLY A 563 -15.16 -7.34 -21.55
CA GLY A 563 -14.31 -7.15 -22.72
C GLY A 563 -13.38 -8.34 -22.96
N TYR A 564 -12.80 -8.91 -21.90
CA TYR A 564 -12.01 -10.14 -21.99
C TYR A 564 -12.85 -11.32 -22.47
N LYS A 565 -14.04 -11.53 -21.91
CA LYS A 565 -14.93 -12.63 -22.28
C LYS A 565 -15.44 -12.50 -23.72
N ILE A 566 -15.77 -11.29 -24.17
CA ILE A 566 -16.18 -11.01 -25.56
C ILE A 566 -15.02 -11.29 -26.52
N ASN A 567 -13.81 -10.82 -26.22
CA ASN A 567 -12.65 -11.05 -27.11
C ASN A 567 -12.32 -12.54 -27.24
N LYS A 568 -12.49 -13.32 -26.17
CA LYS A 568 -12.14 -14.75 -26.17
C LYS A 568 -13.24 -15.67 -26.71
N HIS A 569 -14.50 -15.45 -26.31
CA HIS A 569 -15.62 -16.37 -26.61
C HIS A 569 -16.63 -15.78 -27.59
N GLY A 570 -16.42 -14.55 -28.05
CA GLY A 570 -17.42 -13.78 -28.78
C GLY A 570 -18.64 -13.44 -27.92
N LEU A 571 -19.76 -13.12 -28.58
CA LEU A 571 -21.03 -12.77 -27.93
C LEU A 571 -21.83 -13.99 -27.41
N LYS A 572 -21.24 -15.19 -27.42
CA LYS A 572 -21.92 -16.42 -26.97
C LYS A 572 -21.88 -16.52 -25.44
N ILE A 573 -22.80 -15.82 -24.77
CA ILE A 573 -22.89 -15.74 -23.28
C ILE A 573 -22.95 -17.13 -22.62
N ARG A 574 -23.53 -18.14 -23.28
CA ARG A 574 -23.60 -19.51 -22.75
C ARG A 574 -22.22 -20.13 -22.47
N ASN A 575 -21.17 -19.68 -23.15
CA ASN A 575 -19.80 -20.16 -22.96
C ASN A 575 -19.04 -19.39 -21.87
N TRP A 576 -19.66 -18.39 -21.25
CA TRP A 576 -19.03 -17.55 -20.24
C TRP A 576 -19.07 -18.27 -18.88
N GLY A 577 -18.28 -19.33 -18.76
CA GLY A 577 -17.99 -19.98 -17.48
C GLY A 577 -16.78 -19.37 -16.77
N PRO A 578 -16.60 -19.65 -15.46
CA PRO A 578 -15.35 -19.34 -14.76
C PRO A 578 -14.20 -20.17 -15.32
N GLU A 579 -13.18 -19.50 -15.85
CA GLU A 579 -11.98 -20.09 -16.44
C GLU A 579 -10.83 -20.11 -15.45
N ARG A 580 -11.07 -20.67 -14.26
CA ARG A 580 -10.02 -20.89 -13.26
C ARG A 580 -9.27 -22.18 -13.59
N SER A 581 -7.94 -22.12 -13.55
CA SER A 581 -7.11 -23.32 -13.72
C SER A 581 -7.02 -24.13 -12.43
N ASN A 582 -7.20 -23.50 -11.26
CA ASN A 582 -6.98 -24.09 -9.94
C ASN A 582 -5.62 -24.81 -9.85
N ASP A 583 -4.65 -24.32 -10.61
CA ASP A 583 -3.36 -24.99 -10.79
C ASP A 583 -2.41 -24.63 -9.65
N LEU A 584 -2.01 -25.65 -8.88
CA LEU A 584 -1.07 -25.59 -7.78
C LEU A 584 0.35 -26.03 -8.20
N ARG A 585 0.71 -25.97 -9.48
CA ARG A 585 2.09 -26.24 -9.91
C ARG A 585 3.08 -25.20 -9.35
N ASN A 586 4.35 -25.64 -9.21
CA ASN A 586 5.49 -24.85 -8.72
C ASN A 586 5.41 -24.45 -7.23
N THR A 587 4.79 -25.29 -6.38
CA THR A 587 4.84 -25.08 -4.93
C THR A 587 6.21 -25.39 -4.34
N ILE A 588 6.66 -24.55 -3.42
CA ILE A 588 7.91 -24.73 -2.66
C ILE A 588 7.60 -25.27 -1.26
N GLN A 589 8.49 -26.08 -0.69
CA GLN A 589 8.46 -26.47 0.72
C GLN A 589 9.54 -25.74 1.51
N ALA A 590 9.33 -25.59 2.82
CA ALA A 590 10.37 -25.08 3.70
C ALA A 590 11.58 -26.03 3.74
N ALA A 591 12.78 -25.46 3.62
CA ALA A 591 14.05 -26.21 3.61
C ALA A 591 14.42 -26.83 4.97
N SER A 592 13.79 -26.40 6.07
CA SER A 592 14.04 -26.88 7.44
C SER A 592 12.73 -27.24 8.12
N GLU A 593 12.74 -28.34 8.89
CA GLU A 593 11.61 -28.77 9.74
C GLU A 593 11.51 -27.91 11.01
N LYS A 594 12.66 -27.45 11.54
CA LYS A 594 12.68 -26.45 12.61
C LYS A 594 12.39 -25.07 12.02
N ARG A 595 11.23 -24.52 12.37
CA ARG A 595 10.76 -23.19 11.94
C ARG A 595 11.53 -22.09 12.66
N LYS A 596 12.24 -21.24 11.92
CA LYS A 596 12.87 -20.05 12.52
C LYS A 596 11.81 -19.09 13.11
N GLY A 597 12.12 -18.53 14.28
CA GLY A 597 11.27 -17.53 14.95
C GLY A 597 10.08 -18.09 15.75
N ARG A 598 10.00 -19.42 15.97
CA ARG A 598 9.19 -19.99 17.06
C ARG A 598 10.05 -19.99 18.32
N LEU A 599 9.50 -19.43 19.42
CA LEU A 599 10.16 -19.50 20.71
C LEU A 599 9.92 -20.91 21.27
N GLU A 600 10.98 -21.72 21.27
CA GLU A 600 10.99 -23.02 21.93
C GLU A 600 11.86 -22.85 23.17
N PHE A 601 11.21 -22.89 24.34
CA PHE A 601 11.91 -22.82 25.61
C PHE A 601 12.62 -24.15 25.86
N PRO A 602 13.92 -24.15 26.21
CA PRO A 602 14.63 -25.37 26.58
C PRO A 602 14.06 -26.07 27.82
N ASP A 603 13.52 -25.31 28.78
CA ASP A 603 12.97 -25.85 30.04
C ASP A 603 11.49 -25.52 30.24
N GLU A 604 10.77 -26.33 31.02
CA GLU A 604 9.45 -25.97 31.55
C GLU A 604 9.61 -25.10 32.80
N GLY A 605 9.51 -23.76 32.66
CA GLY A 605 9.53 -22.82 33.79
C GLY A 605 10.19 -21.46 33.51
N ILE A 606 10.41 -20.66 34.56
CA ILE A 606 11.16 -19.40 34.47
C ILE A 606 12.64 -19.72 34.75
N SER A 607 13.41 -20.07 33.71
CA SER A 607 14.86 -20.32 33.79
C SER A 607 15.66 -19.19 33.13
N MET A 608 16.91 -18.99 33.56
CA MET A 608 17.82 -18.02 32.95
C MET A 608 18.11 -18.37 31.48
N GLU A 609 18.09 -19.67 31.13
CA GLU A 609 18.21 -20.13 29.74
C GLU A 609 16.95 -19.83 28.93
N ASN A 610 15.76 -19.96 29.52
CA ASN A 610 14.52 -19.53 28.89
C ASN A 610 14.50 -18.01 28.65
N PHE A 611 15.01 -17.20 29.59
CA PHE A 611 15.14 -15.75 29.38
C PHE A 611 16.17 -15.42 28.30
N LYS A 612 17.33 -16.09 28.27
CA LYS A 612 18.31 -15.92 27.18
C LYS A 612 17.74 -16.34 25.83
N THR A 613 16.97 -17.42 25.79
CA THR A 613 16.31 -17.91 24.57
C THR A 613 15.20 -16.95 24.13
N TRP A 614 14.44 -16.39 25.08
CA TRP A 614 13.47 -15.32 24.81
C TRP A 614 14.14 -14.03 24.35
N ALA A 615 15.23 -13.60 24.96
CA ALA A 615 15.99 -12.41 24.58
C ALA A 615 16.66 -12.58 23.20
N HIS A 616 17.22 -13.76 22.92
CA HIS A 616 17.76 -14.10 21.61
C HIS A 616 16.65 -14.21 20.55
N TRP A 617 15.50 -14.79 20.90
CA TRP A 617 14.33 -14.82 20.03
C TRP A 617 13.81 -13.42 19.73
N MET A 618 13.72 -12.55 20.76
CA MET A 618 13.39 -11.13 20.63
C MET A 618 14.42 -10.42 19.75
N TRP A 619 15.71 -10.68 19.93
CA TRP A 619 16.81 -10.10 19.15
C TRP A 619 16.77 -10.52 17.66
N VAL A 620 16.50 -11.80 17.39
CA VAL A 620 16.27 -12.31 16.02
C VAL A 620 14.97 -11.78 15.42
N TRP A 621 14.01 -11.39 16.25
CA TRP A 621 12.77 -10.76 15.82
C TRP A 621 12.93 -9.27 15.53
N THR A 622 13.76 -8.55 16.29
CA THR A 622 14.02 -7.12 16.12
C THR A 622 14.98 -6.85 14.94
N ARG A 623 15.97 -7.71 14.73
CA ARG A 623 16.79 -7.74 13.50
C ARG A 623 15.96 -8.22 12.31
#